data_AF-A0A8D2FKK7-F1
#
_entry.id   AF-A0A8D2FKK7-F1
#
_cell.length_a   1.000
_cell.length_b   1.000
_cell.length_c   1.000
_cell.angle_alpha   90.00
_cell.angle_beta   90.00
_cell.angle_gamma   90.00
#
_symmetry.space_group_name_H-M   'P 1'
#
loop_
_entity.id
_entity.type
_entity.pdbx_description
1 polymer ?
#
loop_
_entity_poly.entity_id
_entity_poly.type
_entity_poly.pdbx_seq_one_letter_code
_entity_poly.pdbx_strand_id
1 'polypeptide(L)'
;MAVARAGVLGVQWLQRASRNVVPLGARTASRMTKDMFPGPYPRTPEERAAAAKKYNMRVEDYEPYPDEGMGYGDYPKLPDRSQHERDPWYSWDQPDLRLNWGEPMHWHIDMYTRNRVDTSPTPVSWNVMCMHLFGFLAFMTFMFWVGDVYPSYQPLGPKQYPYNNLYLERGGDPSKEPEPVVHYEI
;
A
#
# COMPACT_ATOMS: atom_id res chain seq x y z
N MET A 1 -17.72 -63.42 56.28
CA MET A 1 -17.44 -63.21 54.84
C MET A 1 -18.12 -61.90 54.45
N ALA A 2 -17.38 -60.78 54.36
CA ALA A 2 -16.83 -60.22 53.10
C ALA A 2 -18.00 -59.84 52.14
N VAL A 3 -18.21 -58.61 51.64
CA VAL A 3 -17.34 -57.48 51.28
C VAL A 3 -18.18 -56.18 51.17
N ALA A 4 -17.56 -55.09 51.60
CA ALA A 4 -17.63 -53.67 51.19
C ALA A 4 -18.88 -53.06 50.52
N ARG A 5 -19.18 -51.82 50.94
CA ARG A 5 -19.06 -50.62 50.10
C ARG A 5 -18.88 -49.37 50.98
N ALA A 6 -17.64 -48.98 51.17
CA ALA A 6 -17.25 -47.66 51.65
C ALA A 6 -17.01 -46.74 50.44
N GLY A 7 -17.46 -45.50 50.51
CA GLY A 7 -16.95 -44.46 49.61
C GLY A 7 -17.89 -43.30 49.37
N VAL A 8 -17.33 -42.09 49.54
CA VAL A 8 -17.78 -40.79 49.01
C VAL A 8 -18.75 -39.98 49.88
N LEU A 9 -18.29 -39.55 51.07
CA LEU A 9 -18.81 -38.38 51.78
C LEU A 9 -17.67 -37.40 52.14
N GLY A 10 -16.74 -37.14 51.22
CA GLY A 10 -15.47 -36.46 51.57
C GLY A 10 -15.00 -35.33 50.64
N VAL A 11 -15.75 -34.91 49.62
CA VAL A 11 -15.21 -33.95 48.61
C VAL A 11 -16.24 -32.88 48.22
N GLN A 12 -16.89 -32.24 49.19
CA GLN A 12 -17.72 -31.05 48.93
C GLN A 12 -17.38 -29.82 49.78
N TRP A 13 -16.34 -29.91 50.63
CA TRP A 13 -16.00 -28.84 51.58
C TRP A 13 -14.79 -27.97 51.21
N LEU A 14 -14.12 -28.20 50.07
CA LEU A 14 -12.86 -27.52 49.72
C LEU A 14 -12.83 -26.78 48.37
N GLN A 15 -13.97 -26.53 47.73
CA GLN A 15 -14.04 -25.64 46.54
C GLN A 15 -14.88 -24.37 46.76
N ARG A 16 -15.31 -24.11 48.00
CA ARG A 16 -16.11 -22.92 48.34
C ARG A 16 -15.27 -21.71 48.77
N ALA A 17 -13.94 -21.80 48.71
CA ALA A 17 -13.01 -20.78 49.20
C ALA A 17 -12.06 -20.20 48.12
N SER A 18 -12.45 -20.25 46.84
CA SER A 18 -11.79 -19.46 45.78
C SER A 18 -12.78 -18.56 45.06
N ARG A 19 -13.65 -17.88 45.84
CA ARG A 19 -14.07 -16.53 45.43
C ARG A 19 -12.86 -15.62 45.61
N ASN A 20 -11.90 -15.76 44.70
CA ASN A 20 -11.00 -14.66 44.40
C ASN A 20 -11.93 -13.50 44.07
N VAL A 21 -11.91 -12.50 44.95
CA VAL A 21 -12.40 -11.17 44.66
C VAL A 21 -11.59 -10.71 43.45
N VAL A 22 -12.08 -11.04 42.26
CA VAL A 22 -11.67 -10.34 41.06
C VAL A 22 -12.08 -8.91 41.34
N PRO A 23 -11.15 -7.93 41.39
CA PRO A 23 -11.53 -6.54 41.50
C PRO A 23 -12.42 -6.24 40.28
N LEU A 24 -13.72 -6.24 40.51
CA LEU A 24 -14.70 -5.87 39.51
C LEU A 24 -14.52 -4.37 39.32
N GLY A 25 -13.84 -4.00 38.23
CA GLY A 25 -13.80 -2.63 37.76
C GLY A 25 -12.67 -1.77 38.32
N ALA A 26 -11.42 -2.15 38.07
CA ALA A 26 -10.51 -1.13 37.58
C ALA A 26 -10.83 -0.94 36.10
N ARG A 27 -11.76 -0.02 35.79
CA ARG A 27 -11.63 0.67 34.50
C ARG A 27 -10.28 1.35 34.58
N THR A 28 -9.24 0.75 34.01
CA THR A 28 -7.97 1.43 33.78
C THR A 28 -8.30 2.57 32.83
N ALA A 29 -8.68 3.72 33.39
CA ALA A 29 -8.99 4.90 32.63
C ALA A 29 -7.65 5.42 32.11
N SER A 30 -7.26 4.99 30.91
CA SER A 30 -6.36 5.75 30.06
C SER A 30 -7.07 7.06 29.67
N ARG A 31 -7.25 7.95 30.63
CA ARG A 31 -7.92 9.22 30.42
C ARG A 31 -6.91 10.18 29.82
N MET A 32 -6.98 10.37 28.51
CA MET A 32 -6.26 11.45 27.86
C MET A 32 -6.80 12.78 28.38
N THR A 33 -5.90 13.65 28.83
CA THR A 33 -6.21 15.01 29.24
C THR A 33 -6.00 15.98 28.07
N LYS A 34 -6.56 17.20 28.16
CA LYS A 34 -6.60 18.13 27.01
C LYS A 34 -5.19 18.52 26.53
N ASP A 35 -4.25 18.60 27.47
CA ASP A 35 -2.82 18.86 27.29
C ASP A 35 -2.07 17.74 26.55
N MET A 36 -2.62 16.53 26.47
CA MET A 36 -2.01 15.43 25.69
C MET A 36 -2.36 15.50 24.21
N PHE A 37 -3.39 16.25 23.82
CA PHE A 37 -3.82 16.34 22.43
C PHE A 37 -2.95 17.32 21.62
N PRO A 38 -2.89 17.16 20.29
CA PRO A 38 -2.33 18.17 19.39
C PRO A 38 -2.99 19.54 19.58
N GLY A 39 -2.18 20.58 19.46
CA GLY A 39 -2.52 21.98 19.68
C GLY A 39 -2.08 22.88 18.50
N PRO A 40 -2.15 24.20 18.67
CA PRO A 40 -1.68 25.16 17.66
C PRO A 40 -0.15 25.19 17.59
N TYR A 41 0.39 25.73 16.49
CA TYR A 41 1.83 25.81 16.25
C TYR A 41 2.59 26.53 17.40
N PRO A 42 3.67 25.93 17.95
CA PRO A 42 4.42 26.49 19.06
C PRO A 42 5.32 27.63 18.58
N ARG A 43 5.14 28.83 19.14
CA ARG A 43 5.90 30.03 18.73
C ARG A 43 7.04 30.36 19.68
N THR A 44 6.92 29.99 20.95
CA THR A 44 7.95 30.23 21.95
C THR A 44 8.83 28.98 22.18
N PRO A 45 10.10 29.15 22.62
CA PRO A 45 10.96 28.03 22.98
C PRO A 45 10.39 27.17 24.12
N GLU A 46 9.67 27.79 25.06
CA GLU A 46 9.01 27.09 26.17
C GLU A 46 7.85 26.23 25.69
N GLU A 47 6.99 26.77 24.80
CA GLU A 47 5.93 26.00 24.14
C GLU A 47 6.50 24.85 23.32
N ARG A 48 7.62 25.08 22.63
CA ARG A 48 8.33 24.04 21.87
C ARG A 48 8.84 22.94 22.79
N ALA A 49 9.45 23.28 23.93
CA ALA A 49 9.91 22.30 24.89
C ALA A 49 8.76 21.51 25.53
N ALA A 50 7.62 22.17 25.80
CA ALA A 50 6.42 21.51 26.28
C ALA A 50 5.81 20.57 25.22
N ALA A 51 5.77 20.98 23.95
CA ALA A 51 5.29 20.16 22.85
C ALA A 51 6.20 18.94 22.61
N ALA A 52 7.52 19.11 22.60
CA ALA A 52 8.46 18.01 22.50
C ALA A 52 8.26 16.99 23.63
N LYS A 53 8.09 17.46 24.87
CA LYS A 53 7.78 16.61 26.03
C LYS A 53 6.43 15.89 25.86
N LYS A 54 5.41 16.56 25.31
CA LYS A 54 4.09 15.97 25.02
C LYS A 54 4.17 14.81 24.03
N TYR A 55 5.03 14.91 23.01
CA TYR A 55 5.24 13.89 21.98
C TYR A 55 6.35 12.88 22.30
N ASN A 56 6.86 12.87 23.54
CA ASN A 56 7.95 11.98 23.96
C ASN A 56 9.24 12.14 23.11
N MET A 57 9.48 13.35 22.58
CA MET A 57 10.65 13.69 21.76
C MET A 57 11.62 14.57 22.53
N ARG A 58 12.87 14.60 22.06
CA ARG A 58 13.86 15.59 22.49
C ARG A 58 13.51 16.96 21.91
N VAL A 59 13.87 18.02 22.63
CA VAL A 59 13.58 19.39 22.17
C VAL A 59 14.41 19.74 20.94
N GLU A 60 15.62 19.19 20.80
CA GLU A 60 16.48 19.43 19.64
C GLU A 60 15.96 18.75 18.36
N ASP A 61 15.38 17.55 18.49
CA ASP A 61 14.86 16.76 17.37
C ASP A 61 13.41 17.14 17.00
N TYR A 62 12.74 17.93 17.84
CA TYR A 62 11.36 18.33 17.61
C TYR A 62 11.29 19.51 16.63
N GLU A 63 10.88 19.17 15.40
CA GLU A 63 10.59 20.14 14.35
C GLU A 63 9.09 20.08 14.02
N PRO A 64 8.31 21.16 14.24
CA PRO A 64 6.93 21.23 13.77
C PRO A 64 6.88 21.49 12.26
N TYR A 65 5.75 21.16 11.63
CA TYR A 65 5.45 21.60 10.26
C TYR A 65 5.39 23.15 10.18
N PRO A 66 5.74 23.76 9.04
CA PRO A 66 5.67 25.21 8.88
C PRO A 66 4.23 25.73 9.05
N ASP A 67 4.08 26.89 9.71
CA ASP A 67 2.78 27.54 9.99
C ASP A 67 2.21 28.23 8.74
N GLU A 68 1.79 27.42 7.76
CA GLU A 68 1.18 27.86 6.49
C GLU A 68 -0.37 27.80 6.51
N GLY A 69 -0.97 27.57 7.68
CA GLY A 69 -2.43 27.42 7.81
C GLY A 69 -2.99 26.09 7.27
N MET A 70 -2.12 25.10 7.00
CA MET A 70 -2.50 23.77 6.49
C MET A 70 -3.15 22.85 7.55
N GLY A 71 -3.20 23.29 8.81
CA GLY A 71 -3.88 22.56 9.89
C GLY A 71 -3.02 21.51 10.62
N TYR A 72 -1.71 21.47 10.40
CA TYR A 72 -0.80 20.56 11.12
C TYR A 72 -0.66 20.88 12.62
N GLY A 73 -0.73 22.17 12.99
CA GLY A 73 -0.61 22.61 14.38
C GLY A 73 0.80 22.38 14.95
N ASP A 74 0.86 21.76 16.14
CA ASP A 74 2.11 21.39 16.81
C ASP A 74 2.57 19.94 16.56
N TYR A 75 1.98 19.25 15.57
CA TYR A 75 2.39 17.88 15.26
C TYR A 75 3.84 17.81 14.76
N PRO A 76 4.66 16.85 15.23
CA PRO A 76 6.05 16.74 14.80
C PRO A 76 6.16 16.31 13.34
N LYS A 77 7.04 16.99 12.60
CA LYS A 77 7.46 16.60 11.26
C LYS A 77 8.58 15.57 11.37
N LEU A 78 8.18 14.30 11.37
CA LEU A 78 9.13 13.19 11.34
C LEU A 78 9.76 13.06 9.94
N PRO A 79 10.93 12.41 9.81
CA PRO A 79 11.52 12.12 8.51
C PRO A 79 10.58 11.28 7.64
N ASP A 80 10.43 11.66 6.37
CA ASP A 80 9.59 11.00 5.37
C ASP A 80 10.19 9.65 4.92
N ARG A 81 10.25 8.68 5.84
CA ARG A 81 10.75 7.33 5.62
C ARG A 81 9.65 6.30 5.84
N SER A 82 9.57 5.35 4.92
CA SER A 82 8.63 4.25 4.99
C SER A 82 8.98 3.27 6.11
N GLN A 83 7.97 2.54 6.59
CA GLN A 83 8.16 1.53 7.63
C GLN A 83 8.96 0.30 7.15
N HIS A 84 9.25 0.19 5.85
CA HIS A 84 10.12 -0.86 5.29
C HIS A 84 11.57 -0.69 5.72
N GLU A 85 12.04 0.54 5.91
CA GLU A 85 13.45 0.84 6.25
C GLU A 85 13.81 0.53 7.70
N ARG A 86 12.82 0.43 8.59
CA ARG A 86 13.04 0.09 10.00
C ARG A 86 13.61 -1.31 10.15
N ASP A 87 14.47 -1.50 11.16
CA ASP A 87 15.13 -2.78 11.42
C ASP A 87 14.10 -3.92 11.56
N PRO A 88 14.12 -4.93 10.67
CA PRO A 88 13.20 -6.06 10.75
C PRO A 88 13.50 -7.02 11.91
N TRP A 89 14.69 -6.95 12.51
CA TRP A 89 15.15 -7.91 13.53
C TRP A 89 14.91 -7.45 14.96
N TYR A 90 14.72 -6.14 15.16
CA TYR A 90 14.30 -5.60 16.43
C TYR A 90 12.88 -6.06 16.79
N SER A 91 12.66 -6.38 18.06
CA SER A 91 11.36 -6.80 18.57
C SER A 91 10.45 -5.60 18.83
N TRP A 92 9.76 -5.13 17.80
CA TRP A 92 8.77 -4.05 17.88
C TRP A 92 7.52 -4.44 18.68
N ASP A 93 6.90 -3.48 19.37
CA ASP A 93 5.62 -3.70 20.06
C ASP A 93 4.47 -4.00 19.08
N GLN A 94 4.50 -3.36 17.90
CA GLN A 94 3.64 -3.66 16.75
C GLN A 94 4.50 -4.21 15.61
N PRO A 95 4.71 -5.54 15.51
CA PRO A 95 5.62 -6.15 14.53
C PRO A 95 5.21 -5.93 13.07
N ASP A 96 3.91 -5.76 12.83
CA ASP A 96 3.35 -5.49 11.50
C ASP A 96 3.73 -4.09 11.02
N LEU A 97 3.60 -3.07 11.87
CA LEU A 97 3.91 -1.67 11.55
C LEU A 97 5.35 -1.26 11.84
N ARG A 98 6.09 -2.07 12.61
CA ARG A 98 7.43 -1.76 13.13
C ARG A 98 7.47 -0.48 13.96
N LEU A 99 6.49 -0.34 14.86
CA LEU A 99 6.34 0.82 15.76
C LEU A 99 6.39 0.37 17.22
N ASN A 100 6.99 1.22 18.06
CA ASN A 100 6.98 1.05 19.50
C ASN A 100 5.86 1.86 20.16
N TRP A 101 5.46 1.43 21.35
CA TRP A 101 4.53 2.17 22.18
C TRP A 101 5.16 3.48 22.67
N GLY A 102 4.42 4.59 22.53
CA GLY A 102 4.87 5.93 22.93
C GLY A 102 5.77 6.63 21.91
N GLU A 103 6.08 6.00 20.77
CA GLU A 103 6.76 6.65 19.66
C GLU A 103 5.78 7.56 18.89
N PRO A 104 6.15 8.80 18.54
CA PRO A 104 5.32 9.64 17.68
C PRO A 104 5.15 8.97 16.30
N MET A 105 3.91 8.94 15.81
CA MET A 105 3.62 8.41 14.48
C MET A 105 3.89 9.46 13.40
N HIS A 106 4.28 9.02 12.20
CA HIS A 106 4.40 9.91 11.05
C HIS A 106 3.02 10.44 10.65
N TRP A 107 2.90 11.71 10.24
CA TRP A 107 1.61 12.29 9.82
C TRP A 107 0.96 11.46 8.69
N HIS A 108 1.75 11.11 7.67
CA HIS A 108 1.36 10.22 6.56
C HIS A 108 1.67 8.73 6.81
N ILE A 109 1.48 8.23 8.03
CA ILE A 109 1.72 6.81 8.35
C ILE A 109 0.87 5.85 7.50
N ASP A 110 -0.32 6.30 7.08
CA ASP A 110 -1.23 5.59 6.19
C ASP A 110 -0.66 5.41 4.77
N MET A 111 0.20 6.31 4.31
CA MET A 111 0.94 6.18 3.04
C MET A 111 2.17 5.28 3.19
N TYR A 112 2.88 5.43 4.32
CA TYR A 112 4.16 4.77 4.62
C TYR A 112 4.03 3.43 5.35
N THR A 113 2.82 2.88 5.42
CA THR A 113 2.59 1.51 5.88
C THR A 113 3.35 0.53 4.98
N ARG A 114 3.78 -0.61 5.53
CA ARG A 114 4.54 -1.67 4.83
C ARG A 114 3.83 -2.32 3.62
N ASN A 115 2.63 -1.89 3.30
CA ASN A 115 1.79 -2.46 2.26
C ASN A 115 1.64 -1.48 1.07
N ARG A 116 2.27 -0.30 1.15
CA ARG A 116 2.02 0.85 0.28
C ARG A 116 3.34 1.44 -0.23
N VAL A 117 3.56 2.75 -0.05
CA VAL A 117 4.72 3.44 -0.63
C VAL A 117 5.96 3.08 0.16
N ASP A 118 6.98 2.62 -0.56
CA ASP A 118 8.30 2.29 -0.02
C ASP A 118 9.32 3.34 -0.48
N THR A 119 10.16 3.78 0.46
CA THR A 119 11.24 4.75 0.27
C THR A 119 12.62 4.08 0.36
N SER A 120 12.66 2.75 0.51
CA SER A 120 13.90 2.00 0.65
C SER A 120 14.86 2.28 -0.52
N PRO A 121 16.17 2.42 -0.23
CA PRO A 121 17.14 2.78 -1.26
C PRO A 121 17.30 1.64 -2.28
N THR A 122 17.13 1.97 -3.55
CA THR A 122 17.40 1.04 -4.67
C THR A 122 18.87 1.11 -5.10
N PRO A 123 19.46 0.01 -5.61
CA PRO A 123 20.86 0.00 -6.05
C PRO A 123 21.13 0.91 -7.27
N VAL A 124 20.10 1.19 -8.08
CA VAL A 124 20.18 2.09 -9.24
C VAL A 124 19.49 3.40 -8.88
N SER A 125 20.06 4.53 -9.31
CA SER A 125 19.47 5.84 -9.08
C SER A 125 18.17 6.04 -9.87
N TRP A 126 17.22 6.77 -9.27
CA TRP A 126 15.89 7.01 -9.83
C TRP A 126 15.92 7.54 -11.27
N ASN A 127 16.72 8.59 -11.51
CA ASN A 127 16.83 9.22 -12.83
C ASN A 127 17.32 8.22 -13.90
N VAL A 128 18.28 7.36 -13.55
CA VAL A 128 18.81 6.35 -14.48
C VAL A 128 17.75 5.31 -14.79
N MET A 129 16.99 4.83 -13.80
CA MET A 129 15.88 3.90 -14.02
C MET A 129 14.84 4.49 -14.98
N CYS A 130 14.44 5.75 -14.78
CA CYS A 130 13.50 6.44 -15.65
C CYS A 130 14.03 6.58 -17.08
N MET A 131 15.30 6.99 -17.27
CA MET A 131 15.89 7.13 -18.61
C MET A 131 15.94 5.81 -19.36
N HIS A 132 16.29 4.70 -18.69
CA HIS A 132 16.28 3.38 -19.33
C HIS A 132 14.87 2.95 -19.71
N LEU A 133 13.89 3.11 -18.81
CA LEU A 133 12.50 2.73 -19.08
C LEU A 133 11.93 3.54 -20.25
N PHE A 134 12.01 4.86 -20.19
CA PHE A 134 11.46 5.72 -21.24
C PHE A 134 12.23 5.61 -22.55
N GLY A 135 13.55 5.46 -22.50
CA GLY A 135 14.38 5.23 -23.68
C GLY A 135 14.00 3.93 -24.39
N PHE A 136 13.81 2.84 -23.63
CA PHE A 136 13.37 1.56 -24.19
C PHE A 136 11.98 1.66 -24.81
N LEU A 137 11.01 2.21 -24.09
CA LEU A 137 9.63 2.35 -24.59
C LEU A 137 9.58 3.21 -25.85
N ALA A 138 10.23 4.38 -25.85
CA ALA A 138 10.28 5.27 -27.00
C ALA A 138 10.94 4.59 -28.21
N PHE A 139 12.05 3.88 -27.99
CA PHE A 139 12.75 3.16 -29.05
C PHE A 139 11.89 2.02 -29.62
N MET A 140 11.22 1.24 -28.78
CA MET A 140 10.32 0.17 -29.24
C MET A 140 9.13 0.72 -30.03
N THR A 141 8.48 1.77 -29.53
CA THR A 141 7.40 2.45 -30.27
C THR A 141 7.88 2.98 -31.62
N PHE A 142 9.08 3.57 -31.66
CA PHE A 142 9.68 4.02 -32.90
C PHE A 142 9.95 2.85 -33.88
N MET A 143 10.47 1.73 -33.40
CA MET A 143 10.70 0.54 -34.23
C MET A 143 9.40 -0.08 -34.77
N PHE A 144 8.31 -0.06 -33.99
CA PHE A 144 6.99 -0.46 -34.49
C PHE A 144 6.51 0.47 -35.61
N TRP A 145 6.70 1.78 -35.46
CA TRP A 145 6.39 2.74 -36.52
C TRP A 145 7.23 2.48 -37.79
N VAL A 146 8.53 2.20 -37.65
CA VAL A 146 9.38 1.80 -38.79
C VAL A 146 8.87 0.51 -39.44
N GLY A 147 8.46 -0.48 -38.64
CA GLY A 147 7.90 -1.73 -39.14
C GLY A 147 6.59 -1.57 -39.90
N ASP A 148 5.79 -0.56 -39.58
CA ASP A 148 4.58 -0.20 -40.34
C ASP A 148 4.90 0.51 -41.66
N VAL A 149 5.92 1.38 -41.67
CA VAL A 149 6.41 2.05 -42.89
C VAL A 149 7.08 1.07 -43.85
N TYR A 150 7.81 0.08 -43.32
CA TYR A 150 8.50 -0.95 -44.08
C TYR A 150 7.95 -2.35 -43.76
N PRO A 151 6.70 -2.64 -44.17
CA PRO A 151 6.08 -3.91 -43.84
C PRO A 151 6.74 -5.04 -44.61
N SER A 152 7.01 -6.14 -43.91
CA SER A 152 7.43 -7.38 -44.56
C SER A 152 6.20 -8.10 -45.10
N TYR A 153 6.27 -8.55 -46.34
CA TYR A 153 5.22 -9.35 -46.99
C TYR A 153 5.86 -10.51 -47.77
N GLN A 154 5.08 -11.58 -47.94
CA GLN A 154 5.50 -12.70 -48.78
C GLN A 154 5.42 -12.29 -50.25
N PRO A 155 6.38 -12.69 -51.12
CA PRO A 155 6.43 -12.31 -52.53
C PRO A 155 5.38 -13.08 -53.36
N LEU A 156 4.12 -12.96 -52.96
CA LEU A 156 2.96 -13.58 -53.58
C LEU A 156 1.99 -12.48 -54.00
N GLY A 157 1.26 -12.72 -55.08
CA GLY A 157 0.15 -11.85 -55.47
C GLY A 157 -0.99 -11.85 -54.43
N PRO A 158 -1.94 -10.91 -54.55
CA PRO A 158 -3.14 -10.92 -53.71
C PRO A 158 -3.93 -12.21 -53.93
N LYS A 159 -4.58 -12.69 -52.85
CA LYS A 159 -5.43 -13.87 -52.92
C LYS A 159 -6.63 -13.63 -53.84
N GLN A 160 -6.75 -14.44 -54.87
CA GLN A 160 -7.87 -14.40 -55.81
C GLN A 160 -9.09 -15.14 -55.25
N TYR A 161 -10.28 -14.60 -55.52
CA TYR A 161 -11.55 -15.14 -55.03
C TYR A 161 -12.57 -15.18 -56.19
N PRO A 162 -13.33 -16.28 -56.36
CA PRO A 162 -14.33 -16.38 -57.43
C PRO A 162 -15.54 -15.47 -57.18
N TYR A 163 -16.46 -15.41 -58.16
CA TYR A 163 -17.75 -14.71 -58.06
C TYR A 163 -17.63 -13.23 -57.66
N ASN A 164 -16.84 -12.46 -58.42
CA ASN A 164 -16.60 -11.03 -58.17
C ASN A 164 -16.13 -10.77 -56.72
N ASN A 165 -15.10 -11.50 -56.27
CA ASN A 165 -14.57 -11.44 -54.90
C ASN A 165 -15.61 -11.82 -53.83
N LEU A 166 -16.40 -12.86 -54.09
CA LEU A 166 -17.47 -13.35 -53.20
C LEU A 166 -18.47 -12.25 -52.83
N TYR A 167 -18.93 -11.48 -53.83
CA TYR A 167 -19.74 -10.28 -53.60
C TYR A 167 -21.00 -10.57 -52.76
N LEU A 168 -21.76 -11.61 -53.10
CA LEU A 168 -23.00 -11.96 -52.41
C LEU A 168 -22.71 -12.49 -50.99
N GLU A 169 -21.68 -13.32 -50.84
CA GLU A 169 -21.32 -13.91 -49.55
C GLU A 169 -20.73 -12.89 -48.57
N ARG A 170 -20.14 -11.80 -49.08
CA ARG A 170 -19.64 -10.67 -48.27
C ARG A 170 -20.69 -9.61 -47.98
N GLY A 171 -21.97 -9.87 -48.28
CA GLY A 171 -23.09 -8.97 -47.98
C GLY A 171 -23.36 -7.92 -49.07
N GLY A 172 -22.95 -8.19 -50.30
CA GLY A 172 -23.30 -7.40 -51.47
C GLY A 172 -24.82 -7.38 -51.73
N ASP A 173 -25.28 -6.32 -52.37
CA ASP A 173 -26.69 -6.10 -52.67
C ASP A 173 -27.07 -6.94 -53.92
N PRO A 174 -27.96 -7.95 -53.80
CA PRO A 174 -28.30 -8.83 -54.93
C PRO A 174 -29.04 -8.10 -56.06
N SER A 175 -29.54 -6.89 -55.80
CA SER A 175 -30.21 -6.07 -56.81
C SER A 175 -29.24 -5.26 -57.68
N LYS A 176 -27.95 -5.24 -57.34
CA LYS A 176 -26.92 -4.47 -58.03
C LYS A 176 -25.86 -5.41 -58.58
N GLU A 177 -25.52 -5.22 -59.84
CA GLU A 177 -24.41 -5.94 -60.46
C GLU A 177 -23.09 -5.24 -60.07
N PRO A 178 -22.17 -5.92 -59.38
CA PRO A 178 -20.86 -5.36 -59.06
C PRO A 178 -19.99 -5.28 -60.33
N GLU A 179 -18.92 -4.50 -60.27
CA GLU A 179 -17.93 -4.49 -61.35
C GLU A 179 -17.36 -5.91 -61.57
N PRO A 180 -17.24 -6.37 -62.83
CA PRO A 180 -16.81 -7.73 -63.13
C PRO A 180 -15.33 -7.92 -62.80
N VAL A 181 -15.04 -8.76 -61.80
CA VAL A 181 -13.66 -9.13 -61.42
C VAL A 181 -13.37 -10.53 -61.97
N VAL A 182 -12.64 -10.60 -63.07
CA VAL A 182 -12.27 -11.86 -63.75
C VAL A 182 -10.82 -12.20 -63.45
N HIS A 183 -10.58 -13.44 -63.03
CA HIS A 183 -9.25 -13.99 -62.82
C HIS A 183 -8.94 -14.99 -63.94
N TYR A 184 -7.77 -14.86 -64.56
CA TYR A 184 -7.29 -15.75 -65.63
C TYR A 184 -6.18 -16.67 -65.10
N GLU A 185 -6.02 -17.84 -65.71
CA GLU A 185 -4.89 -18.73 -65.44
C GLU A 185 -3.60 -18.10 -66.01
N ILE A 186 -2.50 -18.21 -65.25
CA ILE A 186 -1.17 -17.69 -65.58
C ILE A 186 -0.27 -18.84 -66.00
#